data_AF-A0A1S2DBU8-F1
#
_entry.id   AF-A0A1S2DBU8-F1
#
_cell.length_a   1.000
_cell.length_b   1.000
_cell.length_c   1.000
_cell.angle_alpha   90.00
_cell.angle_beta   90.00
_cell.angle_gamma   90.00
#
_symmetry.space_group_name_H-M   'P 1'
#
loop_
_entity.id
_entity.type
_entity.pdbx_description
1 polymer ?
#
loop_
_entity_poly.entity_id
_entity_poly.type
_entity_poly.pdbx_seq_one_letter_code
_entity_poly.pdbx_strand_id
1 'polypeptide(L)'
;MKYRKPHKGKEWKDADDAPELGEKWLEGAHCYLGDHLLKKGRGHPPLDNPDEVMGEVISGGTSYEDKLVDHGIPALLKLINVAQGHSGQSHHLRRLLLGIYNGDEWPFELQRLRALDRELQFDSLLVVELATFSPYEVHTLVKDGDSVMKEFWRRESGQEG
;
A
#
# COMPACT_ATOMS: atom_id res chain seq x y z
N MET A 1 -31.39 -14.21 -46.48
CA MET A 1 -30.67 -13.31 -45.55
C MET A 1 -31.57 -13.12 -44.33
N LYS A 2 -31.22 -13.68 -43.16
CA LYS A 2 -32.10 -13.72 -41.98
C LYS A 2 -32.07 -12.36 -41.27
N TYR A 3 -33.23 -11.74 -41.07
CA TYR A 3 -33.39 -10.50 -40.31
C TYR A 3 -33.08 -10.76 -38.83
N ARG A 4 -32.04 -10.13 -38.29
CA ARG A 4 -31.69 -10.20 -36.85
C ARG A 4 -32.51 -9.13 -36.13
N LYS A 5 -33.33 -9.53 -35.15
CA LYS A 5 -34.09 -8.58 -34.31
C LYS A 5 -33.11 -7.68 -33.53
N PRO A 6 -33.37 -6.37 -33.40
CA PRO A 6 -32.54 -5.51 -32.55
C PRO A 6 -32.67 -5.96 -31.09
N HIS A 7 -31.53 -6.03 -30.39
CA HIS A 7 -31.51 -6.23 -28.95
C HIS A 7 -32.27 -5.06 -28.31
N LYS A 8 -33.40 -5.35 -27.65
CA LYS A 8 -34.06 -4.39 -26.76
C LYS A 8 -33.04 -3.98 -25.71
N GLY A 9 -32.62 -2.72 -25.76
CA GLY A 9 -31.63 -2.14 -24.87
C GLY A 9 -32.01 -2.35 -23.41
N LYS A 10 -31.21 -3.14 -22.71
CA LYS A 10 -30.93 -2.83 -21.32
C LYS A 10 -29.77 -1.84 -21.38
N GLU A 11 -30.11 -0.58 -21.18
CA GLU A 11 -29.14 0.45 -20.85
C GLU A 11 -28.28 -0.10 -19.70
N TRP A 12 -26.97 -0.18 -19.92
CA TRP A 12 -26.05 -0.65 -18.90
C TRP A 12 -26.00 0.46 -17.86
N LYS A 13 -26.72 0.30 -16.75
CA LYS A 13 -26.60 1.19 -15.58
C LYS A 13 -25.29 0.85 -14.91
N ASP A 14 -24.40 1.82 -14.85
CA ASP A 14 -23.18 1.72 -14.07
C ASP A 14 -23.57 1.47 -12.60
N ALA A 15 -22.97 0.43 -12.01
CA ALA A 15 -23.32 -0.02 -10.65
C ALA A 15 -22.88 1.01 -9.59
N ASP A 16 -21.96 1.90 -9.95
CA ASP A 16 -21.49 2.99 -9.09
C ASP A 16 -22.32 4.28 -9.25
N ASP A 17 -23.20 4.37 -10.27
CA ASP A 17 -24.05 5.55 -10.51
C ASP A 17 -25.18 5.68 -9.48
N ALA A 18 -25.43 4.60 -8.72
CA ALA A 18 -26.38 4.42 -7.61
C ALA A 18 -27.47 5.51 -7.51
N PRO A 19 -28.33 5.64 -8.53
CA PRO A 19 -29.22 6.80 -8.70
C PRO A 19 -30.34 6.83 -7.65
N GLU A 20 -30.55 5.74 -6.91
CA GLU A 20 -31.39 5.67 -5.72
C GLU A 20 -30.83 6.43 -4.51
N LEU A 21 -29.54 6.78 -4.51
CA LEU A 21 -28.87 7.51 -3.44
C LEU A 21 -29.01 9.04 -3.66
N GLY A 22 -30.25 9.53 -3.55
CA GLY A 22 -30.55 10.96 -3.67
C GLY A 22 -30.17 11.78 -2.43
N GLU A 23 -30.46 13.08 -2.42
CA GLU A 23 -30.18 13.99 -1.29
C GLU A 23 -30.72 13.48 0.06
N LYS A 24 -31.89 12.85 0.05
CA LYS A 24 -32.49 12.23 1.24
C LYS A 24 -31.70 11.03 1.78
N TRP A 25 -30.97 10.32 0.93
CA TRP A 25 -30.05 9.27 1.36
C TRP A 25 -28.76 9.89 1.91
N LEU A 26 -28.24 10.93 1.27
CA LEU A 26 -27.08 11.71 1.74
C LEU A 26 -27.31 12.31 3.14
N GLU A 27 -28.51 12.85 3.41
CA GLU A 27 -28.90 13.37 4.73
C GLU A 27 -28.82 12.32 5.86
N GLY A 28 -28.94 11.02 5.53
CA GLY A 28 -28.84 9.90 6.47
C GLY A 28 -27.52 9.13 6.42
N ALA A 29 -26.61 9.49 5.51
CA ALA A 29 -25.33 8.79 5.33
C ALA A 29 -24.37 9.04 6.52
N HIS A 30 -24.63 10.06 7.32
CA HIS A 30 -23.95 10.37 8.59
C HIS A 30 -24.51 9.48 9.72
N CYS A 31 -24.23 8.17 9.70
CA CYS A 31 -24.69 7.25 10.75
C CYS A 31 -23.87 7.38 12.05
N TYR A 32 -23.82 8.57 12.63
CA TYR A 32 -23.34 8.84 13.98
C TYR A 32 -24.40 9.62 14.74
N LEU A 33 -24.64 9.25 16.01
CA LEU A 33 -25.44 10.05 16.94
C LEU A 33 -24.53 10.40 18.12
N GLY A 34 -24.01 11.62 18.12
CA GLY A 34 -22.93 12.03 19.05
C GLY A 34 -21.71 11.13 18.91
N ASP A 35 -21.18 10.63 20.03
CA ASP A 35 -19.98 9.79 20.06
C ASP A 35 -20.25 8.29 19.76
N HIS A 36 -21.46 7.95 19.32
CA HIS A 36 -21.86 6.56 19.06
C HIS A 36 -22.17 6.28 17.59
N LEU A 37 -21.45 5.29 17.04
CA LEU A 37 -21.62 4.76 15.70
C LEU A 37 -22.86 3.84 15.65
N LEU A 38 -23.87 4.24 14.89
CA LEU A 38 -25.13 3.49 14.78
C LEU A 38 -25.04 2.30 13.80
N LYS A 39 -24.11 2.34 12.83
CA LYS A 39 -23.89 1.23 11.89
C LYS A 39 -22.46 1.24 11.32
N LYS A 40 -21.79 0.09 11.29
CA LYS A 40 -20.40 -0.07 10.83
C LYS A 40 -20.28 0.05 9.30
N GLY A 41 -20.30 1.27 8.77
CA GLY A 41 -19.87 1.59 7.41
C GLY A 41 -18.36 1.82 7.36
N ARG A 42 -17.70 1.51 6.23
CA ARG A 42 -16.29 1.87 6.01
C ARG A 42 -16.22 3.35 5.68
N GLY A 43 -15.98 4.19 6.67
CA GLY A 43 -15.74 5.61 6.51
C GLY A 43 -15.10 6.16 7.77
N HIS A 44 -13.99 6.88 7.61
CA HIS A 44 -13.41 7.66 8.69
C HIS A 44 -14.38 8.81 9.03
N PRO A 45 -14.62 9.15 10.31
CA PRO A 45 -15.41 10.32 10.64
C PRO A 45 -14.81 11.58 9.98
N PRO A 46 -15.65 12.51 9.48
CA PRO A 46 -15.17 13.78 8.92
C PRO A 46 -14.38 14.55 9.98
N LEU A 47 -13.28 15.19 9.57
CA LEU A 47 -12.55 16.10 10.45
C LEU A 47 -13.37 17.40 10.59
N ASP A 48 -13.49 17.91 11.80
CA ASP A 48 -14.05 19.24 12.02
C ASP A 48 -13.14 20.28 11.35
N ASN A 49 -13.71 21.09 10.46
CA ASN A 49 -13.02 22.12 9.67
C ASN A 49 -11.79 21.60 8.88
N PRO A 50 -11.99 20.83 7.79
CA PRO A 50 -10.91 20.13 7.09
C PRO A 50 -9.84 21.06 6.50
N ASP A 51 -10.20 22.28 6.08
CA ASP A 51 -9.23 23.24 5.55
C ASP A 51 -8.32 23.81 6.66
N GLU A 52 -8.85 23.96 7.87
CA GLU A 52 -8.11 24.43 9.05
C GLU A 52 -7.24 23.30 9.62
N VAL A 53 -7.77 22.08 9.72
CA VAL A 53 -7.00 20.90 10.18
C VAL A 53 -5.91 20.52 9.19
N MET A 54 -6.18 20.56 7.88
CA MET A 54 -5.14 20.36 6.86
C MET A 54 -4.13 21.51 6.87
N GLY A 55 -4.58 22.76 7.08
CA GLY A 55 -3.74 23.95 7.22
C GLY A 55 -2.82 23.92 8.45
N GLU A 56 -3.31 23.42 9.59
CA GLU A 56 -2.52 23.22 10.83
C GLU A 56 -1.54 22.04 10.70
N VAL A 57 -1.95 20.93 10.07
CA VAL A 57 -1.06 19.80 9.76
C VAL A 57 0.08 20.22 8.82
N ILE A 58 -0.18 21.11 7.87
CA ILE A 58 0.81 21.63 6.91
C ILE A 58 1.73 22.69 7.55
N SER A 59 1.26 23.44 8.57
CA SER A 59 2.01 24.56 9.15
C SER A 59 2.82 24.23 10.41
N GLY A 60 2.54 23.11 11.10
CA GLY A 60 3.26 22.70 12.31
C GLY A 60 3.76 21.25 12.33
N GLY A 61 3.48 20.45 11.30
CA GLY A 61 3.87 19.05 11.21
C GLY A 61 5.04 18.83 10.26
N THR A 62 6.03 18.04 10.69
CA THR A 62 7.01 17.35 9.83
C THR A 62 6.34 16.91 8.52
N SER A 63 6.93 17.24 7.37
CA SER A 63 6.29 17.05 6.05
C SER A 63 5.94 15.57 5.82
N TYR A 64 5.02 15.27 4.91
CA TYR A 64 4.71 13.87 4.58
C TYR A 64 5.97 13.12 4.10
N GLU A 65 6.86 13.80 3.36
CA GLU A 65 8.16 13.27 2.94
C GLU A 65 9.06 12.96 4.14
N ASP A 66 9.11 13.86 5.13
CA ASP A 66 9.90 13.63 6.34
C ASP A 66 9.34 12.45 7.16
N LYS A 67 8.01 12.33 7.31
CA LYS A 67 7.37 11.17 7.98
C LYS A 67 7.64 9.87 7.24
N LEU A 68 7.64 9.92 5.92
CA LEU A 68 7.96 8.78 5.07
C LEU A 68 9.41 8.32 5.27
N VAL A 69 10.35 9.26 5.35
CA VAL A 69 11.76 8.97 5.63
C VAL A 69 11.95 8.44 7.05
N ASP A 70 11.33 9.09 8.05
CA ASP A 70 11.41 8.76 9.47
C ASP A 70 10.93 7.35 9.81
N HIS A 71 9.98 6.81 9.02
CA HIS A 71 9.44 5.47 9.25
C HIS A 71 9.88 4.45 8.20
N GLY A 72 10.00 4.88 6.94
CA GLY A 72 10.37 4.03 5.82
C GLY A 72 11.82 3.55 5.88
N ILE A 73 12.79 4.43 6.21
CA ILE A 73 14.20 4.01 6.28
C ILE A 73 14.44 3.02 7.43
N PRO A 74 13.95 3.25 8.66
CA PRO A 74 14.06 2.26 9.72
C PRO A 74 13.40 0.92 9.36
N ALA A 75 12.23 0.94 8.73
CA ALA A 75 11.57 -0.27 8.23
C ALA A 75 12.45 -1.00 7.20
N LEU A 76 12.99 -0.29 6.21
CA LEU A 76 13.90 -0.84 5.20
C LEU A 76 15.12 -1.53 5.82
N LEU A 77 15.80 -0.86 6.75
CA LEU A 77 16.98 -1.41 7.43
C LEU A 77 16.63 -2.67 8.21
N LYS A 78 15.47 -2.68 8.88
CA LYS A 78 14.97 -3.85 9.60
C LYS A 78 14.65 -5.01 8.66
N LEU A 79 13.95 -4.75 7.54
CA LEU A 79 13.66 -5.78 6.54
C LEU A 79 14.93 -6.38 5.96
N ILE A 80 15.93 -5.54 5.62
CA ILE A 80 17.23 -5.98 5.14
C ILE A 80 17.89 -6.89 6.17
N ASN A 81 17.92 -6.50 7.45
CA ASN A 81 18.53 -7.29 8.51
C ASN A 81 17.87 -8.67 8.66
N VAL A 82 16.53 -8.75 8.63
CA VAL A 82 15.81 -10.04 8.71
C VAL A 82 16.02 -10.86 7.43
N ALA A 83 16.08 -10.21 6.27
CA ALA A 83 16.32 -10.85 4.97
C ALA A 83 17.71 -11.47 4.85
N GLN A 84 18.69 -11.06 5.65
CA GLN A 84 20.01 -11.71 5.72
C GLN A 84 19.94 -13.14 6.29
N GLY A 85 18.92 -13.46 7.07
CA GLY A 85 18.76 -14.78 7.70
C GLY A 85 18.32 -15.90 6.73
N HIS A 86 18.10 -17.09 7.29
CA HIS A 86 17.74 -18.29 6.52
C HIS A 86 16.32 -18.81 6.83
N SER A 87 15.47 -17.99 7.47
CA SER A 87 14.10 -18.38 7.78
C SER A 87 13.17 -18.24 6.58
N GLY A 88 11.96 -18.82 6.67
CA GLY A 88 10.90 -18.56 5.68
C GLY A 88 10.54 -17.07 5.57
N GLN A 89 10.56 -16.35 6.70
CA GLN A 89 10.39 -14.90 6.74
C GLN A 89 11.47 -14.19 5.93
N SER A 90 12.74 -14.59 6.12
CA SER A 90 13.90 -14.04 5.40
C SER A 90 13.76 -14.23 3.89
N HIS A 91 13.31 -15.41 3.46
CA HIS A 91 13.03 -15.69 2.04
C HIS A 91 11.91 -14.79 1.49
N HIS A 92 10.79 -14.64 2.19
CA HIS A 92 9.70 -13.76 1.75
C HIS A 92 10.13 -12.30 1.65
N LEU A 93 10.94 -11.81 2.60
CA LEU A 93 11.48 -10.45 2.58
C LEU A 93 12.50 -10.22 1.47
N ARG A 94 13.37 -11.20 1.16
CA ARG A 94 14.26 -11.10 -0.01
C ARG A 94 13.46 -10.98 -1.31
N ARG A 95 12.40 -11.78 -1.48
CA ARG A 95 11.50 -11.69 -2.65
C ARG A 95 10.80 -10.34 -2.74
N LEU A 96 10.38 -9.76 -1.62
CA LEU A 96 9.81 -8.41 -1.59
C LEU A 96 10.83 -7.36 -2.01
N LEU A 97 11.99 -7.33 -1.36
CA LEU A 97 13.04 -6.34 -1.61
C LEU A 97 13.57 -6.42 -3.05
N LEU A 98 13.71 -7.64 -3.59
CA LEU A 98 14.08 -7.84 -4.99
C LEU A 98 12.99 -7.36 -5.95
N GLY A 99 11.70 -7.57 -5.63
CA GLY A 99 10.61 -7.05 -6.44
C GLY A 99 10.50 -5.53 -6.43
N ILE A 100 10.90 -4.88 -5.33
CA ILE A 100 11.05 -3.42 -5.28
C ILE A 100 12.26 -2.95 -6.10
N TYR A 101 13.38 -3.68 -6.02
CA TYR A 101 14.62 -3.35 -6.73
C TYR A 101 14.52 -3.56 -8.25
N ASN A 102 13.88 -4.64 -8.68
CA ASN A 102 13.68 -5.00 -10.09
C ASN A 102 12.47 -5.92 -10.24
N GLY A 103 11.29 -5.32 -10.34
CA GLY A 103 10.02 -6.05 -10.41
C GLY A 103 9.82 -6.87 -11.69
N ASP A 104 10.51 -6.52 -12.79
CA ASP A 104 10.42 -7.24 -14.06
C ASP A 104 11.04 -8.64 -13.95
N GLU A 105 12.20 -8.75 -13.31
CA GLU A 105 12.86 -10.04 -13.08
C GLU A 105 12.32 -10.75 -11.83
N TRP A 106 11.93 -9.96 -10.81
CA TRP A 106 11.48 -10.47 -9.51
C TRP A 106 10.03 -10.08 -9.21
N PRO A 107 9.05 -10.57 -9.98
CA PRO A 107 7.65 -10.29 -9.68
C PRO A 107 7.30 -10.82 -8.29
N PHE A 108 6.63 -9.96 -7.51
CA PHE A 108 6.29 -10.25 -6.12
C PHE A 108 4.84 -10.71 -5.96
N GLU A 109 4.65 -11.90 -5.37
CA GLU A 109 3.33 -12.47 -5.11
C GLU A 109 2.81 -12.06 -3.73
N LEU A 110 1.64 -11.40 -3.69
CA LEU A 110 1.02 -10.89 -2.45
C LEU A 110 0.76 -11.96 -1.37
N GLN A 111 0.68 -13.23 -1.75
CA GLN A 111 0.57 -14.34 -0.79
C GLN A 111 1.77 -14.41 0.17
N ARG A 112 2.95 -13.94 -0.25
CA ARG A 112 4.15 -13.89 0.59
C ARG A 112 4.00 -12.89 1.74
N LEU A 113 3.30 -11.77 1.54
CA LEU A 113 2.99 -10.83 2.63
C LEU A 113 2.16 -11.52 3.71
N ARG A 114 1.16 -12.34 3.33
CA ARG A 114 0.33 -13.07 4.32
C ARG A 114 1.12 -14.05 5.19
N ALA A 115 2.26 -14.52 4.72
CA ALA A 115 3.11 -15.44 5.47
C ALA A 115 4.02 -14.71 6.47
N LEU A 116 4.15 -13.38 6.36
CA LEU A 116 5.01 -12.61 7.25
C LEU A 116 4.40 -12.45 8.64
N ASP A 117 5.24 -12.28 9.66
CA ASP A 117 4.77 -11.82 10.97
C ASP A 117 4.17 -10.40 10.86
N ARG A 118 3.19 -10.08 11.72
CA ARG A 118 2.42 -8.82 11.64
C ARG A 118 3.28 -7.57 11.53
N GLU A 119 4.37 -7.52 12.29
CA GLU A 119 5.27 -6.36 12.30
C GLU A 119 6.02 -6.24 10.96
N LEU A 120 6.51 -7.36 10.43
CA LEU A 120 7.19 -7.41 9.12
C LEU A 120 6.23 -7.12 7.97
N GLN A 121 4.95 -7.50 8.09
CA GLN A 121 3.90 -7.09 7.13
C GLN A 121 3.75 -5.57 7.11
N PHE A 122 3.69 -4.92 8.28
CA PHE A 122 3.56 -3.48 8.36
C PHE A 122 4.79 -2.76 7.81
N ASP A 123 5.99 -3.18 8.22
CA ASP A 123 7.26 -2.66 7.70
C ASP A 123 7.37 -2.83 6.18
N SER A 124 6.86 -3.95 5.63
CA SER A 124 6.81 -4.18 4.19
C SER A 124 5.97 -3.13 3.45
N LEU A 125 4.83 -2.74 4.02
CA LEU A 125 3.97 -1.72 3.42
C LEU A 125 4.61 -0.33 3.50
N LEU A 126 5.28 0.00 4.62
CA LEU A 126 6.06 1.23 4.75
C LEU A 126 7.18 1.32 3.70
N VAL A 127 7.86 0.20 3.43
CA VAL A 127 8.93 0.18 2.42
C VAL A 127 8.38 0.28 1.00
N VAL A 128 7.20 -0.29 0.72
CA VAL A 128 6.50 -0.08 -0.56
C VAL A 128 6.10 1.39 -0.73
N GLU A 129 5.58 2.02 0.33
CA GLU A 129 5.25 3.44 0.32
C GLU A 129 6.50 4.29 0.08
N LEU A 130 7.60 3.99 0.78
CA LEU A 130 8.90 4.63 0.58
C LEU A 130 9.37 4.49 -0.87
N ALA A 131 9.28 3.29 -1.46
CA ALA A 131 9.67 3.03 -2.84
C ALA A 131 8.83 3.82 -3.85
N THR A 132 7.56 4.07 -3.52
CA THR A 132 6.61 4.71 -4.43
C THR A 132 6.77 6.22 -4.44
N PHE A 133 7.06 6.82 -3.27
CA PHE A 133 7.03 8.27 -3.09
C PHE A 133 8.39 8.89 -2.83
N SER A 134 9.45 8.11 -2.60
CA SER A 134 10.81 8.66 -2.52
C SER A 134 11.28 9.12 -3.91
N PRO A 135 11.97 10.28 -4.00
CA PRO A 135 12.63 10.69 -5.25
C PRO A 135 13.88 9.85 -5.55
N TYR A 136 14.29 8.96 -4.64
CA TYR A 136 15.45 8.09 -4.78
C TYR A 136 15.03 6.62 -4.81
N GLU A 137 15.77 5.84 -5.59
CA GLU A 137 15.66 4.38 -5.57
C GLU A 137 15.96 3.83 -4.17
N VAL A 138 15.14 2.91 -3.68
CA VAL A 138 15.21 2.41 -2.28
C VAL A 138 16.58 1.88 -1.90
N HIS A 139 17.25 1.18 -2.82
CA HIS A 139 18.58 0.61 -2.57
C HIS A 139 19.68 1.67 -2.43
N THR A 140 19.45 2.91 -2.91
CA THR A 140 20.41 4.03 -2.78
C THR A 140 20.31 4.74 -1.43
N LEU A 141 19.21 4.54 -0.69
CA LEU A 141 19.01 5.06 0.67
C LEU A 141 19.82 4.31 1.72
N VAL A 142 20.40 3.17 1.36
CA VAL A 142 21.19 2.30 2.25
C VAL A 142 22.62 2.23 1.73
N LYS A 143 23.59 2.38 2.62
CA LYS A 143 25.00 2.20 2.28
C LYS A 143 25.24 0.80 1.73
N ASP A 144 25.89 0.71 0.58
CA ASP A 144 26.16 -0.54 -0.14
C ASP A 144 24.87 -1.33 -0.51
N GLY A 145 23.72 -0.65 -0.62
CA GLY A 145 22.42 -1.31 -0.85
C GLY A 145 22.33 -2.08 -2.16
N ASP A 146 22.98 -1.61 -3.24
CA ASP A 146 23.05 -2.37 -4.51
C ASP A 146 23.77 -3.71 -4.33
N SER A 147 24.86 -3.75 -3.56
CA SER A 147 25.58 -4.99 -3.22
C SER A 147 24.71 -5.93 -2.39
N VAL A 148 23.90 -5.40 -1.47
CA VAL A 148 22.93 -6.19 -0.69
C VAL A 148 21.87 -6.82 -1.59
N MET A 149 21.31 -6.06 -2.54
CA MET A 149 20.32 -6.58 -3.47
C MET A 149 20.91 -7.66 -4.38
N LYS A 150 22.12 -7.45 -4.91
CA LYS A 150 22.83 -8.46 -5.72
C LYS A 150 23.15 -9.73 -4.94
N GLU A 151 23.46 -9.60 -3.66
CA GLU A 151 23.64 -10.76 -2.79
C GLU A 151 22.34 -11.55 -2.64
N PHE A 152 21.22 -10.89 -2.33
CA PHE A 152 19.91 -11.54 -2.26
C PHE A 152 19.51 -12.19 -3.59
N TRP A 153 19.79 -11.53 -4.70
CA TRP A 153 19.58 -12.07 -6.04
C TRP A 153 20.32 -13.39 -6.22
N ARG A 154 21.61 -13.44 -5.87
CA ARG A 154 22.44 -14.65 -5.96
C ARG A 154 21.86 -15.79 -5.11
N ARG A 155 21.46 -15.50 -3.87
CA ARG A 155 20.85 -16.50 -2.97
C ARG A 155 19.57 -17.09 -3.56
N GLU A 156 18.67 -16.20 -3.98
CA GLU A 156 17.34 -16.59 -4.44
C GLU A 156 17.35 -17.20 -5.85
N SER A 157 18.40 -16.94 -6.64
CA SER A 157 18.63 -17.59 -7.94
C SER A 157 19.19 -19.01 -7.80
N GLY A 158 19.44 -19.48 -6.58
CA GLY A 158 20.06 -20.78 -6.33
C GLY A 158 21.54 -20.85 -6.72
N GLN A 159 22.22 -19.70 -6.81
CA GLN A 159 23.66 -19.60 -7.09
C GLN A 159 24.51 -19.69 -5.81
N GLU A 160 23.94 -20.20 -4.73
CA GLU A 160 24.64 -20.64 -3.52
C GLU A 160 24.87 -22.15 -3.60
N GLY A 161 26.12 -22.52 -3.91
CA GLY A 161 26.65 -23.87 -3.72
C GLY A 161 27.33 -24.00 -2.37
#